data_AF-Q6A1A3-F1
#
_entry.id   AF-Q6A1A3-F1
#
_cell.length_a   1.000
_cell.length_b   1.000
_cell.length_c   1.000
_cell.angle_alpha   90.00
_cell.angle_beta   90.00
_cell.angle_gamma   90.00
#
_symmetry.space_group_name_H-M   'P 1'
#
loop_
_entity.id
_entity.type
_entity.pdbx_description
1 polymer ?
#
loop_
_entity_poly.entity_id
_entity_poly.type
_entity_poly.pdbx_seq_one_letter_code
_entity_poly.pdbx_strand_id
1 'polypeptide(L)' 'DSLAVIDIPGADTLDKLFDHAVAKFGKKDSLGTREVLSEENEMQPNGKVFKKLILGNYKWMNYL' A
#
# COMPACT_ATOMS: atom_id res chain seq x y z
N ASP A 1 14.17 -10.50 -16.07
CA ASP A 1 13.16 -9.52 -15.64
C ASP A 1 12.60 -8.77 -16.83
N SER A 2 11.39 -9.12 -17.25
CA SER A 2 10.61 -8.32 -18.20
C SER A 2 9.65 -7.44 -17.42
N LEU A 3 9.45 -6.21 -17.89
CA LEU A 3 8.37 -5.37 -17.39
C LEU A 3 7.03 -6.08 -17.61
N ALA A 4 6.15 -6.00 -16.63
CA ALA A 4 4.78 -6.48 -16.79
C ALA A 4 4.09 -5.61 -17.85
N VAL A 5 3.59 -6.24 -18.92
CA VAL A 5 2.77 -5.57 -19.93
C VAL A 5 1.33 -5.98 -19.68
N ILE A 6 0.50 -5.03 -19.26
CA ILE A 6 -0.94 -5.20 -19.11
C ILE A 6 -1.59 -4.46 -20.28
N ASP A 7 -2.12 -5.22 -21.22
CA ASP A 7 -2.79 -4.67 -22.40
C ASP A 7 -4.29 -4.47 -22.10
N ILE A 8 -4.63 -3.31 -21.55
CA ILE A 8 -6.02 -2.87 -21.40
C ILE A 8 -6.29 -1.86 -22.52
N PRO A 9 -7.22 -2.16 -23.45
CA PRO A 9 -7.52 -1.27 -24.57
C PRO A 9 -7.88 0.15 -24.10
N GLY A 10 -7.14 1.14 -24.60
CA GLY A 10 -7.34 2.55 -24.27
C GLY A 10 -6.69 3.03 -22.97
N ALA A 11 -6.00 2.17 -22.22
CA ALA A 11 -5.25 2.53 -21.01
C ALA A 11 -3.74 2.49 -21.25
N ASP A 12 -3.25 3.39 -22.10
CA ASP A 12 -1.84 3.53 -22.49
C ASP A 12 -0.97 4.33 -21.49
N THR A 13 -1.57 4.82 -20.41
CA THR A 13 -0.90 5.58 -19.35
C THR A 13 -1.30 5.07 -17.96
N LEU A 14 -0.49 5.34 -16.94
CA LEU A 14 -0.77 4.89 -15.57
C LEU A 14 -2.05 5.49 -14.99
N ASP A 15 -2.39 6.73 -15.36
CA ASP A 15 -3.65 7.37 -14.97
C ASP A 15 -4.86 6.64 -15.57
N LYS A 16 -4.86 6.34 -16.88
CA LYS A 16 -5.95 5.60 -17.51
C LYS A 16 -6.06 4.16 -17.00
N LEU A 17 -4.93 3.55 -16.65
CA LEU A 17 -4.91 2.25 -16.00
C LEU A 17 -5.54 2.31 -14.60
N PHE A 18 -5.26 3.37 -13.85
CA PHE A 18 -5.88 3.62 -12.55
C PHE A 18 -7.39 3.86 -12.68
N ASP A 19 -7.82 4.67 -13.65
CA ASP A 19 -9.25 4.90 -13.94
C ASP A 19 -9.96 3.57 -14.27
N HIS A 20 -9.33 2.69 -15.04
CA HIS A 20 -9.86 1.36 -15.30
C HIS A 20 -10.01 0.53 -14.01
N ALA A 21 -9.02 0.60 -13.11
CA ALA A 21 -9.08 -0.08 -11.82
C ALA A 21 -10.20 0.49 -10.92
N VAL A 22 -10.36 1.82 -10.87
CA VAL A 22 -11.44 2.49 -10.13
C VAL A 22 -12.80 2.05 -10.65
N ALA A 23 -13.01 2.06 -11.97
CA ALA A 23 -14.26 1.64 -12.60
C ALA A 23 -14.61 0.17 -12.29
N LYS A 24 -13.61 -0.71 -12.31
CA LYS A 24 -13.81 -2.16 -12.13
C LYS A 24 -13.89 -2.59 -10.67
N PHE A 25 -13.17 -1.92 -9.78
CA PHE A 25 -12.94 -2.33 -8.40
C PHE A 25 -13.33 -1.28 -7.37
N GLY A 26 -14.12 -0.25 -7.75
CA GLY A 26 -14.50 0.89 -6.92
C GLY A 26 -14.69 0.62 -5.43
N LYS A 27 -15.48 -0.41 -5.08
CA LYS A 27 -15.83 -0.75 -3.69
C LYS A 27 -14.81 -1.63 -2.95
N LYS A 28 -13.73 -2.07 -3.61
CA LYS A 28 -12.68 -2.89 -2.99
C LYS A 28 -11.65 -1.99 -2.31
N ASP A 29 -11.05 -2.49 -1.23
CA ASP A 29 -9.95 -1.82 -0.54
C ASP A 29 -8.77 -1.60 -1.50
N SER A 30 -8.26 -0.36 -1.55
CA SER A 30 -7.20 0.10 -2.46
C SER A 30 -5.97 0.58 -1.68
N LEU A 31 -6.20 1.26 -0.55
CA LEU A 31 -5.16 1.88 0.25
C LEU A 31 -5.50 1.79 1.73
N GLY A 32 -4.56 1.26 2.51
CA GLY A 32 -4.71 1.11 3.95
C GLY A 32 -3.72 1.98 4.70
N THR A 33 -4.17 2.62 5.78
CA THR A 33 -3.29 3.30 6.73
C THR A 33 -3.37 2.61 8.10
N ARG A 34 -2.28 2.66 8.86
CA ARG A 34 -2.23 2.17 10.24
C ARG A 34 -1.82 3.29 11.15
N GLU A 35 -2.54 3.40 12.26
CA GLU A 35 -2.22 4.34 13.32
C GLU A 35 -1.00 3.86 14.10
N VAL A 36 -0.10 4.79 14.46
CA VAL A 36 1.01 4.50 15.37
C VAL A 36 0.48 4.56 16.79
N LEU A 37 0.52 3.43 17.49
CA LEU A 37 0.05 3.32 18.87
C LEU A 37 1.16 3.62 19.87
N SER A 38 2.37 3.13 19.60
CA SER A 38 3.55 3.39 20.42
C SER A 38 4.85 3.15 19.65
N GLU A 39 5.96 3.55 20.24
CA GLU A 39 7.30 3.30 19.73
C GLU A 39 8.16 2.68 20.83
N GLU A 40 8.93 1.65 20.49
CA GLU A 40 9.79 0.91 21.41
C GLU A 40 11.21 0.85 20.86
N ASN A 41 12.20 0.86 21.75
CA ASN A 41 13.60 0.66 21.35
C ASN A 41 13.94 -0.83 21.47
N GLU A 42 14.20 -1.47 20.34
CA GLU A 42 14.59 -2.87 20.27
C GLU A 42 16.10 -3.00 20.05
N MET A 43 16.80 -3.56 21.04
CA MET A 43 18.23 -3.85 20.94
C MET A 43 18.43 -5.11 20.10
N GLN A 44 19.15 -4.96 18.98
CA GLN A 44 19.51 -6.05 18.11
C GLN A 44 20.75 -6.80 18.64
N PRO A 45 20.96 -8.08 18.28
CA PRO A 45 22.09 -8.87 18.77
C PRO A 45 23.49 -8.28 18.47
N ASN A 46 23.58 -7.36 17.51
CA ASN A 46 24.80 -6.63 17.15
C ASN A 46 24.97 -5.30 17.91
N GLY A 47 24.13 -5.02 18.90
CA GLY A 47 24.18 -3.79 19.71
C GLY A 47 23.50 -2.57 19.09
N LYS A 48 22.96 -2.65 17.86
CA LYS A 48 22.17 -1.54 17.28
C LYS A 48 20.81 -1.44 17.95
N VAL A 49 20.32 -0.22 18.13
CA VAL A 49 18.98 0.04 18.66
C VAL A 49 18.08 0.49 17.52
N PHE A 50 16.99 -0.25 17.29
CA PHE A 50 15.96 0.12 16.31
C PHE A 50 14.76 0.70 17.03
N LYS A 51 14.19 1.76 16.45
CA LYS A 51 12.89 2.25 16.86
C LYS A 51 11.82 1.42 16.16
N LYS A 52 11.15 0.56 16.93
CA LYS A 52 10.06 -0.29 16.48
C LYS A 52 8.74 0.42 16.71
N LEU A 53 7.93 0.56 15.66
CA LEU A 53 6.58 1.09 15.78
C LEU A 53 5.60 -0.04 16.09
N ILE A 54 4.77 0.17 17.11
CA ILE A 54 3.59 -0.65 17.34
C ILE A 54 2.43 0.03 16.62
N LEU A 55 1.88 -0.67 15.63
CA LEU A 55 0.88 -0.13 14.72
C LEU A 55 -0.48 -0.80 14.96
N GLY A 56 -1.55 -0.02 14.95
CA GLY A 56 -2.93 -0.50 15.09
C GLY A 56 -3.43 -1.25 13.86
N ASN A 57 -4.74 -1.47 13.81
CA ASN A 57 -5.40 -2.13 12.67
C ASN A 57 -5.36 -1.25 11.41
N TYR A 58 -5.42 -1.89 10.25
CA TYR A 58 -5.59 -1.18 8.98
C TYR A 58 -6.95 -0.50 8.93
N LYS A 59 -6.95 0.78 8.58
CA LYS A 59 -8.11 1.53 8.11
C LYS A 59 -8.00 1.61 6.60
N TRP A 60 -8.87 0.89 5.91
CA TRP A 60 -8.88 0.80 4.46
C TRP A 60 -9.76 1.88 3.83
N MET A 61 -9.28 2.42 2.72
CA MET A 61 -10.03 3.22 1.78
C MET A 61 -10.22 2.39 0.51
N ASN A 62 -11.39 2.48 -0.09
CA ASN A 62 -11.66 1.81 -1.36
C ASN A 62 -11.12 2.67 -2.52
N TYR A 63 -11.42 2.31 -3.77
CA TYR A 63 -10.93 3.05 -4.95
C TYR A 63 -11.70 4.36 -5.21
N LEU A 64 -12.86 4.55 -4.57
CA LEU A 64 -13.76 5.70 -4.72
C LEU A 64 -13.71 6.66 -3.52
#